data_AF-A0A963KP21-F1
#
_entry.id   AF-A0A963KP21-F1
#
_cell.length_a   1.000
_cell.length_b   1.000
_cell.length_c   1.000
_cell.angle_alpha   90.00
_cell.angle_beta   90.00
_cell.angle_gamma   90.00
#
_symmetry.space_group_name_H-M   'P 1'
#
loop_
_entity.id
_entity.type
_entity.pdbx_description
1 polymer ?
#
loop_
_entity_poly.entity_id
_entity_poly.type
_entity_poly.pdbx_seq_one_letter_code
_entity_poly.pdbx_strand_id
1 'polypeptide(L)'
;PQPATATPAPAPSPAPVLVAPAPTAADPSAAATPTLQSCARQDATSTLYMQIYDENTRLPATALRQALQADPDVPLLVAPIENVVRSADLRQQRRPVAWPTPTLVIHDAGGRACARAIASYIQAPWVSQADAVRLRELPASLQARPGVIELWLPPLAAAAPEQTLLKSSSR
;
A
#
# COMPACT_ATOMS: atom_id res chain seq x y z
N PRO A 1 -78.69 30.78 -13.56
CA PRO A 1 -77.42 30.13 -13.15
C PRO A 1 -76.84 29.26 -14.27
N GLN A 2 -75.80 29.79 -14.91
CA GLN A 2 -74.67 29.12 -15.58
C GLN A 2 -74.90 28.24 -16.84
N PRO A 3 -73.89 28.17 -17.74
CA PRO A 3 -74.10 28.21 -19.18
C PRO A 3 -73.53 27.00 -19.97
N ALA A 4 -73.88 27.00 -21.26
CA ALA A 4 -73.11 26.65 -22.47
C ALA A 4 -72.18 25.42 -22.54
N THR A 5 -72.49 24.61 -23.55
CA THR A 5 -71.65 23.64 -24.29
C THR A 5 -70.28 24.18 -24.71
N ALA A 6 -69.24 23.34 -24.67
CA ALA A 6 -68.02 23.51 -25.48
C ALA A 6 -67.41 22.17 -25.93
N THR A 7 -67.19 22.11 -27.24
CA THR A 7 -66.56 21.09 -28.10
C THR A 7 -65.13 20.70 -27.68
N PRO A 8 -64.67 19.46 -27.90
CA PRO A 8 -63.27 19.08 -27.68
C PRO A 8 -62.35 19.55 -28.81
N ALA A 9 -61.20 20.12 -28.45
CA ALA A 9 -60.13 20.54 -29.36
C ALA A 9 -59.15 19.38 -29.67
N PRO A 10 -58.47 19.38 -30.84
CA PRO A 10 -57.57 18.30 -31.26
C PRO A 10 -56.18 18.42 -30.62
N ALA A 11 -55.53 17.26 -30.41
CA ALA A 11 -54.18 17.13 -29.86
C ALA A 11 -53.08 17.54 -30.85
N PRO A 12 -51.94 18.10 -30.39
CA PRO A 12 -50.78 18.37 -31.23
C PRO A 12 -49.87 17.13 -31.39
N SER A 13 -49.31 16.97 -32.60
CA SER A 13 -48.26 16.00 -32.96
C SER A 13 -46.94 16.25 -32.22
N PRO A 14 -46.11 15.21 -32.00
CA PRO A 14 -44.79 15.36 -31.37
C PRO A 14 -43.76 15.95 -32.34
N ALA A 15 -42.94 16.86 -31.83
CA ALA A 15 -41.77 17.41 -32.53
C ALA A 15 -40.60 16.39 -32.56
N PRO A 16 -39.72 16.43 -33.58
CA PRO A 16 -38.53 15.59 -33.61
C PRO A 16 -37.50 16.10 -32.59
N VAL A 17 -37.07 15.22 -31.69
CA VAL A 17 -36.02 15.52 -30.72
C VAL A 17 -34.67 15.49 -31.42
N LEU A 18 -33.99 16.63 -31.51
CA LEU A 18 -32.58 16.72 -31.87
C LEU A 18 -31.74 16.03 -30.80
N VAL A 19 -31.13 14.91 -31.16
CA VAL A 19 -30.17 14.19 -30.30
C VAL A 19 -28.87 15.01 -30.28
N ALA A 20 -28.61 15.70 -29.16
CA ALA A 20 -27.28 16.23 -28.87
C ALA A 20 -26.33 15.05 -28.58
N PRO A 21 -25.09 15.05 -29.10
CA PRO A 21 -24.11 14.06 -28.69
C PRO A 21 -23.80 14.23 -27.21
N ALA A 22 -24.06 13.18 -26.42
CA ALA A 22 -23.64 13.15 -25.03
C ALA A 22 -22.11 13.26 -24.96
N PRO A 23 -21.55 14.06 -24.04
CA PRO A 23 -20.12 13.99 -23.77
C PRO A 23 -19.82 12.58 -23.27
N THR A 24 -18.97 11.85 -24.00
CA THR A 24 -18.37 10.62 -23.54
C THR A 24 -17.75 10.90 -22.18
N ALA A 25 -18.36 10.37 -21.12
CA ALA A 25 -17.77 10.38 -19.79
C ALA A 25 -16.44 9.64 -19.90
N ALA A 26 -15.34 10.39 -19.82
CA ALA A 26 -14.03 9.80 -19.62
C ALA A 26 -14.11 8.96 -18.34
N ASP A 27 -13.82 7.68 -18.49
CA ASP A 27 -13.76 6.73 -17.39
C ASP A 27 -12.76 7.25 -16.34
N PRO A 28 -13.18 7.62 -15.11
CA PRO A 28 -12.26 8.12 -14.10
C PRO A 28 -11.44 6.99 -13.43
N SER A 29 -11.51 5.74 -13.93
CA SER A 29 -11.06 4.57 -13.19
C SER A 29 -9.72 3.98 -13.62
N ALA A 30 -8.94 4.67 -14.45
CA ALA A 30 -7.50 4.41 -14.54
C ALA A 30 -6.79 5.25 -13.46
N ALA A 31 -6.97 4.88 -12.20
CA ALA A 31 -6.21 5.48 -11.10
C ALA A 31 -4.72 5.27 -11.37
N ALA A 32 -4.02 6.34 -11.74
CA ALA A 32 -2.58 6.29 -11.99
C ALA A 32 -1.88 5.67 -10.78
N THR A 33 -0.97 4.72 -11.02
CA THR A 33 -0.15 4.13 -9.95
C THR A 33 0.62 5.28 -9.28
N PRO A 34 0.44 5.50 -7.96
CA PRO A 34 1.12 6.57 -7.29
C PRO A 34 2.62 6.35 -7.38
N THR A 35 3.36 7.39 -7.76
CA THR A 35 4.82 7.38 -7.82
C THR A 35 5.40 7.82 -6.48
N LEU A 36 6.71 7.59 -6.25
CA LEU A 36 7.37 8.03 -5.01
C LEU A 36 7.34 9.56 -4.81
N GLN A 37 7.04 10.34 -5.86
CA GLN A 37 6.78 11.77 -5.73
C GLN A 37 5.56 12.08 -4.83
N SER A 38 4.64 11.11 -4.67
CA SER A 38 3.53 11.19 -3.71
C SER A 38 3.99 11.21 -2.24
N CYS A 39 5.28 11.04 -1.98
CA CYS A 39 5.90 11.17 -0.65
C CYS A 39 6.27 12.61 -0.29
N ALA A 40 6.15 13.56 -1.23
CA ALA A 40 6.32 14.98 -0.98
C ALA A 40 5.34 15.47 0.08
N ARG A 41 5.80 16.34 0.98
CA ARG A 41 4.94 17.08 1.92
C ARG A 41 5.23 18.57 1.81
N GLN A 42 4.26 19.38 2.22
CA GLN A 42 4.31 20.84 2.09
C GLN A 42 5.58 21.45 2.72
N ASP A 43 6.01 20.92 3.87
CA ASP A 43 7.14 21.46 4.63
C ASP A 43 8.23 20.41 4.94
N ALA A 44 8.13 19.19 4.39
CA ALA A 44 9.04 18.09 4.75
C ALA A 44 9.07 16.96 3.70
N THR A 45 10.02 16.03 3.86
CA THR A 45 10.00 14.72 3.18
C THR A 45 9.35 13.67 4.07
N SER A 46 8.78 12.63 3.46
CA SER A 46 8.31 11.48 4.24
C SER A 46 9.51 10.65 4.70
N THR A 47 9.41 10.03 5.88
CA THR A 47 10.43 9.13 6.41
C THR A 47 9.89 7.70 6.43
N LEU A 48 10.65 6.78 5.85
CA LEU A 48 10.41 5.34 5.88
C LEU A 48 11.35 4.67 6.88
N TYR A 49 10.79 4.04 7.91
CA TYR A 49 11.52 3.10 8.76
C TYR A 49 11.31 1.68 8.26
N MET A 50 12.38 0.92 8.07
CA MET A 50 12.31 -0.47 7.63
C MET A 50 12.64 -1.41 8.78
N GLN A 51 11.71 -2.30 9.13
CA GLN A 51 11.85 -3.29 10.19
C GLN A 51 11.92 -4.71 9.62
N ILE A 52 12.87 -5.50 10.13
CA ILE A 52 13.02 -6.93 9.87
C ILE A 52 13.01 -7.70 11.19
N TYR A 53 12.65 -8.98 11.14
CA TYR A 53 12.58 -9.86 12.33
C TYR A 53 13.80 -10.76 12.51
N ASP A 54 14.57 -10.98 11.45
CA ASP A 54 15.75 -11.83 11.43
C ASP A 54 16.82 -11.24 10.50
N GLU A 55 18.03 -11.76 10.63
CA GLU A 55 19.18 -11.25 9.88
C GLU A 55 19.24 -11.77 8.44
N ASN A 56 18.61 -12.90 8.14
CA ASN A 56 18.53 -13.46 6.78
C ASN A 56 17.77 -12.52 5.83
N THR A 57 16.81 -11.77 6.37
CA THR A 57 16.02 -10.79 5.62
C THR A 57 16.82 -9.51 5.28
N ARG A 58 17.96 -9.24 5.92
CA ARG A 58 18.69 -7.97 5.78
C ARG A 58 19.21 -7.71 4.36
N LEU A 59 19.76 -8.72 3.70
CA LEU A 59 20.33 -8.57 2.36
C LEU A 59 19.26 -8.11 1.34
N PRO A 60 18.13 -8.83 1.15
CA PRO A 60 17.09 -8.36 0.24
C PRO A 60 16.45 -7.05 0.71
N ALA A 61 16.31 -6.81 2.02
CA ALA A 61 15.81 -5.52 2.53
C ALA A 61 16.73 -4.35 2.16
N THR A 62 18.06 -4.60 2.11
CA THR A 62 19.04 -3.60 1.67
C THR A 62 18.89 -3.29 0.18
N ALA A 63 18.65 -4.31 -0.65
CA ALA A 63 18.38 -4.12 -2.08
C ALA A 63 17.10 -3.29 -2.31
N LEU A 64 16.02 -3.60 -1.57
CA LEU A 64 14.79 -2.80 -1.61
C LEU A 64 15.05 -1.34 -1.19
N ARG A 65 15.80 -1.13 -0.11
CA ARG A 65 16.18 0.22 0.33
C ARG A 65 16.94 0.97 -0.76
N GLN A 66 17.91 0.33 -1.41
CA GLN A 66 18.66 0.93 -2.52
C GLN A 66 17.75 1.29 -3.69
N ALA A 67 16.80 0.42 -4.05
CA ALA A 67 15.84 0.69 -5.12
C ALA A 67 14.95 1.91 -4.81
N LEU A 68 14.51 2.06 -3.56
CA LEU A 68 13.72 3.23 -3.11
C LEU A 68 14.53 4.53 -3.08
N GLN A 69 15.85 4.44 -3.00
CA GLN A 69 16.78 5.58 -2.96
C GLN A 69 17.55 5.76 -4.27
N ALA A 70 17.19 5.03 -5.34
CA ALA A 70 17.92 5.07 -6.60
C ALA A 70 17.77 6.42 -7.32
N ASP A 71 16.64 7.09 -7.13
CA ASP A 71 16.38 8.44 -7.62
C ASP A 71 16.61 9.46 -6.49
N PRO A 72 17.62 10.34 -6.61
CA PRO A 72 17.95 11.32 -5.57
C PRO A 72 16.90 12.44 -5.43
N ASP A 73 16.03 12.63 -6.43
CA ASP A 73 14.99 13.67 -6.43
C ASP A 73 13.68 13.18 -5.79
N VAL A 74 13.68 11.96 -5.24
CA VAL A 74 12.52 11.42 -4.53
C VAL A 74 12.43 12.03 -3.12
N PRO A 75 11.25 12.57 -2.73
CA PRO A 75 11.02 13.17 -1.42
C PRO A 75 10.77 12.13 -0.30
N LEU A 76 11.60 11.08 -0.25
CA LEU A 76 11.51 9.97 0.69
C LEU A 76 12.86 9.71 1.36
N LEU A 77 12.94 9.94 2.67
CA LEU A 77 14.10 9.56 3.47
C LEU A 77 13.92 8.11 3.96
N VAL A 78 14.83 7.21 3.59
CA VAL A 78 14.79 5.81 4.04
C VAL A 78 15.83 5.61 5.15
N ALA A 79 15.35 5.32 6.36
CA ALA A 79 16.17 5.08 7.53
C ALA A 79 16.97 3.74 7.43
N PRO A 80 18.01 3.55 8.26
CA PRO A 80 18.66 2.25 8.41
C PRO A 80 17.70 1.13 8.77
N ILE A 81 17.99 -0.08 8.26
CA ILE A 81 17.18 -1.27 8.50
C ILE A 81 17.39 -1.74 9.94
N GLU A 82 16.30 -1.79 10.70
CA GLU A 82 16.29 -2.25 12.09
C GLU A 82 15.89 -3.72 12.18
N ASN A 83 16.65 -4.51 12.94
CA ASN A 83 16.20 -5.84 13.37
C ASN A 83 15.47 -5.72 14.71
N VAL A 84 14.14 -5.74 14.67
CA VAL A 84 13.31 -5.43 15.84
C VAL A 84 13.36 -6.50 16.93
N VAL A 85 13.67 -7.75 16.57
CA VAL A 85 13.85 -8.84 17.54
C VAL A 85 15.14 -8.62 18.31
N ARG A 86 16.23 -8.33 17.59
CA ARG A 86 17.51 -7.99 18.22
C ARG A 86 17.42 -6.73 19.08
N SER A 87 16.75 -5.68 18.61
CA SER A 87 16.52 -4.46 19.39
C SER A 87 15.72 -4.73 20.66
N ALA A 88 14.64 -5.53 20.56
CA ALA A 88 13.83 -5.90 21.73
C ALA A 88 14.64 -6.71 22.74
N ASP A 89 15.45 -7.67 22.28
CA ASP A 89 16.31 -8.49 23.15
C ASP A 89 17.32 -7.63 23.92
N LEU A 90 18.01 -6.71 23.23
CA LEU A 90 18.96 -5.79 23.86
C LEU A 90 18.31 -4.87 24.91
N ARG A 91 17.03 -4.53 24.70
CA ARG A 91 16.24 -3.70 25.62
C ARG A 91 15.48 -4.51 26.67
N GLN A 92 15.60 -5.84 26.66
CA GLN A 92 14.83 -6.75 27.51
C GLN A 92 13.31 -6.53 27.41
N GLN A 93 12.83 -6.21 26.21
CA GLN A 93 11.42 -5.98 25.91
C GLN A 93 10.80 -7.19 25.22
N ARG A 94 9.47 -7.27 25.25
CA ARG A 94 8.73 -8.29 24.50
C ARG A 94 9.00 -8.15 23.01
N ARG A 95 9.42 -9.25 22.37
CA ARG A 95 9.62 -9.34 20.92
C ARG A 95 8.32 -9.04 20.16
N PRO A 96 8.35 -8.18 19.14
CA PRO A 96 7.21 -7.99 18.24
C PRO A 96 6.87 -9.30 17.51
N VAL A 97 5.57 -9.54 17.30
CA VAL A 97 5.10 -10.67 16.50
C VAL A 97 5.33 -10.37 15.02
N ALA A 98 5.87 -11.34 14.28
CA ALA A 98 6.08 -11.23 12.86
C ALA A 98 4.75 -11.14 12.09
N TRP A 99 4.68 -10.22 11.14
CA TRP A 99 3.56 -10.15 10.23
C TRP A 99 3.72 -11.23 9.17
N PRO A 100 2.63 -11.83 8.65
CA PRO A 100 2.71 -12.88 7.64
C PRO A 100 3.00 -12.33 6.23
N THR A 101 2.79 -11.03 6.01
CA THR A 101 2.98 -10.35 4.73
C THR A 101 3.64 -9.00 4.94
N PRO A 102 4.34 -8.43 3.93
CA PRO A 102 4.85 -7.07 4.02
C PRO A 102 3.74 -6.11 4.42
N THR A 103 4.02 -5.27 5.41
CA THR A 103 3.03 -4.35 5.95
C THR A 103 3.60 -2.95 6.05
N LEU A 104 2.89 -1.98 5.48
CA LEU A 104 3.13 -0.56 5.65
C LEU A 104 2.17 -0.01 6.71
N VAL A 105 2.71 0.49 7.82
CA VAL A 105 1.96 1.20 8.86
C VAL A 105 2.10 2.70 8.61
N ILE A 106 0.96 3.37 8.48
CA ILE A 106 0.83 4.77 8.08
C ILE A 106 0.46 5.59 9.33
N HIS A 107 1.27 6.58 9.69
CA HIS A 107 1.06 7.36 10.91
C HIS A 107 0.07 8.52 10.74
N ASP A 108 -0.22 8.94 9.51
CA ASP A 108 -1.13 10.04 9.22
C ASP A 108 -1.80 9.86 7.85
N ALA A 109 -3.01 10.40 7.70
CA ALA A 109 -3.83 10.21 6.50
C ALA A 109 -3.14 10.67 5.19
N GLY A 110 -2.24 11.65 5.26
CA GLY A 110 -1.48 12.14 4.11
C GLY A 110 -0.47 11.12 3.56
N GLY A 111 -0.07 10.13 4.36
CA GLY A 111 0.92 9.13 3.97
C GLY A 111 0.40 8.02 3.03
N ARG A 112 -0.91 7.91 2.81
CA ARG A 112 -1.49 6.75 2.13
C ARG A 112 -1.10 6.63 0.65
N ALA A 113 -0.95 7.74 -0.07
CA ALA A 113 -0.50 7.72 -1.46
C ALA A 113 0.98 7.32 -1.56
N CYS A 114 1.84 7.88 -0.70
CA CYS A 114 3.24 7.48 -0.57
C CYS A 114 3.39 6.00 -0.22
N ALA A 115 2.59 5.47 0.71
CA ALA A 115 2.62 4.05 1.07
C ALA A 115 2.27 3.15 -0.13
N ARG A 116 1.28 3.51 -0.94
CA ARG A 116 0.96 2.76 -2.18
C ARG A 116 2.10 2.82 -3.19
N ALA A 117 2.77 3.95 -3.31
CA ALA A 117 3.95 4.07 -4.17
C ALA A 117 5.10 3.19 -3.69
N ILE A 118 5.36 3.14 -2.38
CA ILE A 118 6.38 2.25 -1.81
C ILE A 118 6.01 0.78 -2.04
N ALA A 119 4.74 0.42 -1.90
CA ALA A 119 4.27 -0.96 -2.08
C ALA A 119 4.60 -1.53 -3.47
N SER A 120 4.61 -0.72 -4.54
CA SER A 120 4.94 -1.20 -5.89
C SER A 120 6.41 -1.59 -6.06
N TYR A 121 7.29 -1.17 -5.15
CA TYR A 121 8.71 -1.57 -5.14
C TYR A 121 8.93 -2.89 -4.37
N ILE A 122 7.95 -3.34 -3.59
CA ILE A 122 8.08 -4.56 -2.80
C ILE A 122 7.73 -5.74 -3.70
N GLN A 123 8.75 -6.50 -4.09
CA GLN A 123 8.64 -7.64 -4.98
C GLN A 123 9.13 -8.92 -4.29
N ALA A 124 9.57 -9.91 -5.08
CA ALA A 124 10.28 -11.07 -4.57
C ALA A 124 11.46 -10.64 -3.67
N PRO A 125 11.75 -11.37 -2.59
CA PRO A 125 11.17 -12.66 -2.22
C PRO A 125 9.83 -12.59 -1.45
N TRP A 126 9.31 -11.40 -1.12
CA TRP A 126 8.14 -11.28 -0.24
C TRP A 126 6.80 -11.31 -0.96
N VAL A 127 6.78 -10.86 -2.20
CA VAL A 127 5.55 -10.66 -2.97
C VAL A 127 5.64 -11.45 -4.27
N SER A 128 4.70 -12.38 -4.45
CA SER A 128 4.50 -13.12 -5.72
C SER A 128 3.33 -12.56 -6.54
N GLN A 129 2.44 -11.75 -5.95
CA GLN A 129 1.34 -11.05 -6.62
C GLN A 129 1.13 -9.65 -6.03
N ALA A 130 0.75 -8.67 -6.87
CA ALA A 130 0.73 -7.24 -6.55
C ALA A 130 -0.10 -6.82 -5.30
N ASP A 131 -1.08 -7.63 -4.87
CA ASP A 131 -1.92 -7.35 -3.70
C ASP A 131 -1.38 -7.90 -2.36
N ALA A 132 -0.13 -8.38 -2.32
CA ALA A 132 0.41 -8.99 -1.11
C ALA A 132 0.91 -8.00 -0.05
N VAL A 133 1.05 -6.71 -0.37
CA VAL A 133 1.48 -5.69 0.61
C VAL A 133 0.28 -5.11 1.32
N ARG A 134 0.25 -5.26 2.65
CA ARG A 134 -0.83 -4.74 3.48
C ARG A 134 -0.57 -3.28 3.87
N LEU A 135 -1.52 -2.39 3.61
CA LEU A 135 -1.50 -1.02 4.14
C LEU A 135 -2.39 -0.93 5.38
N ARG A 136 -1.87 -0.37 6.47
CA ARG A 136 -2.61 -0.16 7.72
C ARG A 136 -2.39 1.24 8.27
N GLU A 137 -3.46 1.80 8.79
CA GLU A 137 -3.37 3.00 9.61
C GLU A 137 -2.82 2.62 11.00
N LEU A 138 -2.06 3.52 11.60
CA LEU A 138 -1.57 3.37 12.96
C LEU A 138 -2.76 3.28 13.93
N PRO A 139 -2.81 2.29 14.83
CA PRO A 139 -3.84 2.22 15.86
C PRO A 139 -3.92 3.51 16.67
N ALA A 140 -5.13 3.98 16.97
CA ALA A 140 -5.36 5.25 17.67
C ALA A 140 -4.75 5.29 19.09
N SER A 141 -4.40 4.14 19.67
CA SER A 141 -3.72 4.03 20.96
C SER A 141 -2.22 4.35 20.91
N LEU A 142 -1.63 4.46 19.72
CA LEU A 142 -0.21 4.75 19.53
C LEU A 142 0.00 6.19 19.08
N GLN A 143 1.14 6.76 19.45
CA GLN A 143 1.48 8.12 19.08
C GLN A 143 1.76 8.23 17.58
N ALA A 144 0.87 8.91 16.87
CA ALA A 144 1.07 9.29 15.47
C ALA A 144 2.27 10.25 15.33
N ARG A 145 3.01 10.07 14.25
CA ARG A 145 4.13 10.92 13.83
C ARG A 145 3.88 11.34 12.38
N PRO A 146 3.41 12.57 12.11
CA PRO A 146 3.23 13.05 10.75
C PRO A 146 4.53 12.88 9.96
N GLY A 147 4.45 12.41 8.73
CA GLY A 147 5.65 12.17 7.91
C GLY A 147 6.09 10.72 7.88
N VAL A 148 5.65 9.91 8.83
CA VAL A 148 6.25 8.61 9.09
C VAL A 148 5.44 7.47 8.49
N ILE A 149 6.17 6.56 7.84
CA ILE A 149 5.68 5.26 7.40
C ILE A 149 6.66 4.21 7.92
N GLU A 150 6.12 3.11 8.43
CA GLU A 150 6.89 1.95 8.87
C GLU A 150 6.64 0.78 7.93
N LEU A 151 7.71 0.19 7.39
CA LEU A 151 7.67 -1.01 6.57
C LEU A 151 8.16 -2.21 7.39
N TRP A 152 7.24 -3.10 7.71
CA TRP A 152 7.48 -4.37 8.37
C TRP A 152 7.61 -5.48 7.33
N LEU A 153 8.81 -6.03 7.17
CA LEU A 153 9.08 -7.13 6.24
C LEU A 153 9.02 -8.47 6.98
N PRO A 154 8.25 -9.47 6.48
CA PRO A 154 8.16 -10.76 7.13
C PRO A 154 9.48 -11.52 7.02
N PRO A 155 9.77 -12.44 7.96
CA PRO A 155 10.84 -13.40 7.83
C PRO A 155 10.79 -14.12 6.48
N LEU A 156 11.94 -14.30 5.86
CA LEU A 156 12.03 -15.23 4.74
C LEU A 156 11.93 -16.64 5.29
N ALA A 157 11.07 -17.47 4.69
CA ALA A 157 11.04 -18.88 5.00
C ALA A 157 12.47 -19.41 4.85
N ALA A 158 13.04 -19.92 5.96
CA ALA A 158 14.27 -20.67 5.85
C ALA A 158 14.00 -21.78 4.85
N ALA A 159 14.86 -21.93 3.84
CA ALA A 159 14.83 -23.12 3.00
C ALA A 159 14.80 -24.31 3.96
N ALA A 160 13.69 -25.05 3.98
CA ALA A 160 13.55 -26.16 4.89
C ALA A 160 14.77 -27.07 4.69
N PRO A 161 15.47 -27.52 5.75
CA PRO A 161 16.47 -28.54 5.56
C PRO A 161 15.76 -29.73 4.91
N GLU A 162 16.22 -30.10 3.73
CA GLU A 162 15.88 -31.35 3.07
C GLU A 162 16.11 -32.43 4.13
N GLN A 163 15.02 -32.93 4.72
CA GLN A 163 15.09 -34.11 5.57
C GLN A 163 15.36 -35.28 4.64
N THR A 164 16.62 -35.39 4.22
CA THR A 164 17.22 -36.61 3.69
C THR A 164 17.15 -37.63 4.81
N LEU A 165 16.00 -38.29 4.88
CA LEU A 165 15.85 -39.72 4.72
C LEU A 165 17.11 -40.53 5.07
N LEU A 166 17.65 -40.39 6.28
CA LEU A 166 18.39 -41.45 6.95
C LEU A 166 17.40 -42.27 7.78
N LYS A 167 16.38 -42.80 7.10
CA LYS A 167 15.54 -43.85 7.63
C LYS A 167 16.31 -45.15 7.45
N SER A 168 17.00 -45.56 8.51
CA SER A 168 17.12 -46.94 8.93
C SER A 168 17.35 -47.98 7.81
N SER A 169 18.61 -48.30 7.53
CA SER A 169 18.97 -49.66 7.13
C SER A 169 20.02 -50.20 8.09
N SER A 170 19.53 -50.54 9.28
CA SER A 170 20.04 -51.70 10.00
C SER A 170 19.26 -52.91 9.50
N ARG A 171 19.94 -53.77 8.75
CA ARG A 171 19.82 -55.23 8.84
C ARG A 171 20.95 -55.89 8.06
#